data_AF-A0A351FE12-F1
#
_entry.id   AF-A0A351FE12-F1
#
_cell.length_a   1.000
_cell.length_b   1.000
_cell.length_c   1.000
_cell.angle_alpha   90.00
_cell.angle_beta   90.00
_cell.angle_gamma   90.00
#
_symmetry.space_group_name_H-M   'P 1'
#
loop_
_entity.id
_entity.type
_entity.pdbx_description
1 polymer ?
#
loop_
_entity_poly.entity_id
_entity_poly.type
_entity_poly.pdbx_seq_one_letter_code
_entity_poly.pdbx_strand_id
1 'polypeptide(L)'
;PQGIHYYNKLHPGMRLARWALAKQYGKDVAFTGPIYKDYEVEGDEVMVSFERDSLFGGLMVGSKGMAKDRKEPGAFVEPAKPSPDEKLNHFRLCGSDGVWHAAQAEILGDAVRVSSEQVPQPIGVQYAYSAVPENSNLYNMAGLPATPF
;
A
#
# COMPACT_ATOMS: atom_id res chain seq x y z
N PRO A 1 -1.27 26.73 13.52
CA PRO A 1 -0.41 26.14 12.46
C PRO A 1 -0.21 24.64 12.68
N GLN A 2 -0.94 23.81 11.94
CA GLN A 2 -0.73 22.36 11.91
C GLN A 2 0.40 22.10 10.92
N GLY A 3 1.61 21.85 11.42
CA GLY A 3 2.80 21.71 10.58
C GLY A 3 2.67 20.59 9.55
N ILE A 4 3.05 20.86 8.30
CA ILE A 4 3.05 19.89 7.17
C ILE A 4 4.11 18.79 7.31
N HIS A 5 4.96 18.87 8.34
CA HIS A 5 6.04 17.92 8.56
C HIS A 5 5.56 16.74 9.41
N TYR A 6 5.86 15.53 8.92
CA TYR A 6 5.66 14.32 9.69
C TYR A 6 6.48 14.37 10.99
N TYR A 7 5.79 14.28 12.14
CA TYR A 7 6.40 14.42 13.46
C TYR A 7 7.34 13.24 13.80
N ASN A 8 6.99 12.02 13.36
CA ASN A 8 7.69 10.81 13.78
C ASN A 8 8.77 10.41 12.75
N LYS A 9 9.93 11.05 12.81
CA LYS A 9 11.03 10.75 11.88
C LYS A 9 11.70 9.38 12.11
N LEU A 10 11.35 8.67 13.19
CA LEU A 10 11.89 7.34 13.48
C LEU A 10 11.46 6.31 12.43
N HIS A 11 10.16 6.25 12.08
CA HIS A 11 9.66 5.21 11.18
C HIS A 11 10.28 5.28 9.76
N PRO A 12 10.36 6.46 9.11
CA PRO A 12 11.08 6.58 7.84
C PRO A 12 12.57 6.24 7.98
N GLY A 13 13.20 6.65 9.10
CA GLY A 13 14.60 6.30 9.39
C GLY A 13 14.83 4.79 9.52
N MET A 14 13.94 4.07 10.18
CA MET A 14 13.98 2.61 10.29
C MET A 14 13.85 1.93 8.92
N ARG A 15 12.96 2.42 8.05
CA ARG A 15 12.83 1.90 6.69
C ARG A 15 14.09 2.15 5.85
N LEU A 16 14.69 3.34 5.96
CA LEU A 16 15.96 3.65 5.29
C LEU A 16 17.11 2.76 5.81
N ALA A 17 17.16 2.49 7.12
CA ALA A 17 18.17 1.59 7.68
C ALA A 17 18.04 0.16 7.14
N ARG A 18 16.80 -0.33 6.90
CA ARG A 18 16.57 -1.65 6.28
C ARG A 18 17.18 -1.73 4.87
N TRP A 19 17.07 -0.67 4.07
CA TRP A 19 17.73 -0.60 2.75
C TRP A 19 19.25 -0.73 2.85
N ALA A 20 19.88 0.00 3.77
CA ALA A 20 21.32 -0.11 3.98
C ALA A 20 21.72 -1.53 4.42
N LEU A 21 21.00 -2.11 5.39
CA LEU A 21 21.25 -3.47 5.86
C LEU A 21 21.18 -4.49 4.71
N ALA A 22 20.16 -4.40 3.86
CA ALA A 22 19.98 -5.34 2.75
C ALA A 22 20.99 -5.12 1.62
N LYS A 23 21.15 -3.88 1.13
CA LYS A 23 21.90 -3.60 -0.10
C LYS A 23 23.40 -3.36 0.12
N GLN A 24 23.79 -2.83 1.28
CA GLN A 24 25.19 -2.55 1.59
C GLN A 24 25.84 -3.62 2.48
N TYR A 25 25.08 -4.19 3.41
CA TYR A 25 25.61 -5.12 4.41
C TYR A 25 25.20 -6.59 4.19
N GLY A 26 24.50 -6.89 3.08
CA GLY A 26 24.12 -8.24 2.70
C GLY A 26 23.25 -8.96 3.74
N LYS A 27 22.47 -8.22 4.53
CA LYS A 27 21.55 -8.81 5.51
C LYS A 27 20.27 -9.23 4.81
N ASP A 28 19.82 -10.45 5.11
CA ASP A 28 18.52 -10.95 4.67
C ASP A 28 17.41 -10.35 5.54
N VAL A 29 16.92 -9.18 5.12
CA VAL A 29 15.86 -8.44 5.81
C VAL A 29 14.92 -7.82 4.79
N ALA A 30 13.63 -7.80 5.09
CA ALA A 30 12.66 -7.04 4.30
C ALA A 30 13.00 -5.55 4.34
N PHE A 31 13.22 -4.95 3.17
CA PHE A 31 13.69 -3.56 3.07
C PHE A 31 12.75 -2.64 2.27
N THR A 32 11.84 -3.21 1.48
CA THR A 32 10.81 -2.46 0.76
C THR A 32 9.43 -3.09 0.95
N GLY A 33 8.38 -2.30 0.77
CA GLY A 33 7.02 -2.79 0.60
C GLY A 33 6.74 -3.20 -0.84
N PRO A 34 5.50 -3.62 -1.15
CA PRO A 34 5.09 -3.97 -2.51
C PRO A 34 5.39 -2.84 -3.51
N ILE A 35 6.07 -3.19 -4.60
CA ILE A 35 6.37 -2.29 -5.71
C ILE A 35 5.47 -2.69 -6.87
N TYR A 36 4.63 -1.74 -7.32
CA TYR A 36 3.79 -1.94 -8.50
C TYR A 36 4.64 -2.38 -9.70
N LYS A 37 4.18 -3.40 -10.41
CA LYS A 37 4.84 -3.92 -11.61
C LYS A 37 3.99 -3.65 -12.85
N ASP A 38 2.76 -4.15 -12.86
CA ASP A 38 1.87 -4.06 -14.01
C ASP A 38 0.41 -4.27 -13.60
N TYR A 39 -0.52 -3.98 -14.50
CA TYR A 39 -1.91 -4.41 -14.38
C TYR A 39 -2.43 -5.07 -15.66
N GLU A 40 -3.36 -6.00 -15.51
CA GLU A 40 -4.09 -6.63 -16.62
C GLU A 40 -5.60 -6.43 -16.42
N VAL A 41 -6.32 -6.24 -17.51
CA VAL A 41 -7.78 -6.04 -17.48
C VAL A 41 -8.46 -7.35 -17.90
N GLU A 42 -9.31 -7.88 -17.02
CA GLU A 42 -10.10 -9.09 -17.23
C GLU A 42 -11.59 -8.73 -17.13
N GLY A 43 -12.21 -8.39 -18.26
CA GLY A 43 -13.60 -7.93 -18.29
C GLY A 43 -13.74 -6.55 -17.65
N ASP A 44 -14.48 -6.46 -16.55
CA ASP A 44 -14.69 -5.26 -15.74
C ASP A 44 -13.78 -5.20 -14.49
N GLU A 45 -12.86 -6.16 -14.34
CA GLU A 45 -11.90 -6.23 -13.25
C GLU A 45 -10.48 -5.92 -13.72
N VAL A 46 -9.67 -5.38 -12.81
CA VAL A 46 -8.25 -5.10 -13.01
C VAL A 46 -7.44 -5.94 -12.04
N MET A 47 -6.51 -6.74 -12.56
CA MET A 47 -5.52 -7.44 -11.76
C MET A 47 -4.22 -6.66 -11.68
N VAL A 48 -3.88 -6.18 -10.48
CA VAL A 48 -2.62 -5.48 -10.20
C VAL A 48 -1.58 -6.45 -9.67
N SER A 49 -0.40 -6.43 -10.28
CA SER A 49 0.74 -7.26 -9.93
C SER A 49 1.89 -6.45 -9.35
N PHE A 50 2.72 -7.11 -8.53
CA PHE A 50 3.85 -6.49 -7.84
C PHE A 50 5.15 -7.20 -8.15
N GLU A 51 6.28 -6.53 -7.96
CA GLU A 51 7.60 -7.15 -8.07
C GLU A 51 7.74 -8.26 -7.01
N ARG A 52 8.13 -9.46 -7.44
CA ARG A 52 8.22 -10.64 -6.57
C ARG A 52 9.10 -10.42 -5.35
N ASP A 53 10.24 -9.76 -5.52
CA ASP A 53 11.22 -9.51 -4.45
C ASP A 53 10.78 -8.41 -3.47
N SER A 54 9.65 -7.74 -3.76
CA SER A 54 9.06 -6.71 -2.89
C SER A 54 7.99 -7.25 -1.93
N LEU A 55 7.55 -8.50 -2.14
CA LEU A 55 6.42 -9.11 -1.44
C LEU A 55 6.76 -9.66 -0.06
N PHE A 56 8.01 -10.03 0.22
CA PHE A 56 8.46 -10.51 1.55
C PHE A 56 7.41 -11.35 2.34
N GLY A 57 6.93 -12.42 1.72
CA GLY A 57 5.92 -13.33 2.30
C GLY A 57 4.48 -13.10 1.84
N GLY A 58 4.23 -12.14 0.95
CA GLY A 58 2.93 -11.89 0.31
C GLY A 58 2.33 -10.54 0.69
N LEU A 59 1.08 -10.32 0.29
CA LEU A 59 0.33 -9.09 0.56
C LEU A 59 -0.54 -9.23 1.81
N MET A 60 -0.81 -8.11 2.48
CA MET A 60 -1.79 -8.03 3.55
C MET A 60 -2.51 -6.69 3.58
N VAL A 61 -3.73 -6.71 4.13
CA VAL A 61 -4.36 -5.52 4.68
C VAL A 61 -3.68 -5.21 6.00
N GLY A 62 -3.00 -4.07 6.08
CA GLY A 62 -2.16 -3.71 7.21
C GLY A 62 -2.54 -2.36 7.82
N SER A 63 -2.37 -2.24 9.13
CA SER A 63 -2.54 -1.00 9.86
C SER A 63 -1.34 -0.70 10.74
N LYS A 64 -0.89 0.55 10.70
CA LYS A 64 0.08 1.12 11.64
C LYS A 64 -0.61 1.93 12.74
N GLY A 65 -1.94 1.95 12.77
CA GLY A 65 -2.74 2.90 13.54
C GLY A 65 -2.71 4.32 12.99
N MET A 66 -3.41 5.23 13.66
CA MET A 66 -3.59 6.61 13.18
C MET A 66 -2.54 7.54 13.77
N ALA A 67 -2.06 8.49 12.94
CA ALA A 67 -1.06 9.47 13.37
C ALA A 67 -1.55 10.40 14.49
N LYS A 68 -2.86 10.57 14.67
CA LYS A 68 -3.45 11.30 15.80
C LYS A 68 -3.23 10.59 17.14
N ASP A 69 -3.17 9.26 17.13
CA ASP A 69 -3.10 8.41 18.33
C ASP A 69 -1.64 8.06 18.69
N ARG A 70 -0.66 8.67 18.02
CA ARG A 70 0.78 8.41 18.19
C ARG A 70 1.34 8.59 19.61
N LYS A 71 0.59 9.28 20.49
CA LYS A 71 0.97 9.48 21.89
C LYS A 71 0.52 8.32 22.78
N GLU A 72 -0.44 7.52 22.31
CA GLU A 72 -0.93 6.36 23.02
C GLU A 72 0.03 5.19 22.78
N PRO A 73 0.64 4.64 23.86
CA PRO A 73 1.58 3.53 23.72
C PRO A 73 0.95 2.35 22.97
N GLY A 74 1.60 1.92 21.88
CA GLY A 74 1.15 0.77 21.09
C GLY A 74 0.04 1.05 20.08
N ALA A 75 -0.57 2.24 20.09
CA ALA A 75 -1.62 2.62 19.12
C ALA A 75 -1.05 3.03 17.75
N PHE A 76 0.23 3.40 17.68
CA PHE A 76 0.93 3.73 16.44
C PHE A 76 2.24 2.95 16.32
N VAL A 77 2.32 2.02 15.35
CA VAL A 77 3.38 0.99 15.29
C VAL A 77 4.14 1.00 13.96
N GLU A 78 5.37 0.48 13.97
CA GLU A 78 6.15 0.18 12.77
C GLU A 78 7.03 -1.05 13.06
N PRO A 79 7.01 -2.12 12.25
CA PRO A 79 6.20 -2.28 11.03
C PRO A 79 4.69 -2.37 11.31
N ALA A 80 3.88 -2.19 10.27
CA ALA A 80 2.43 -2.35 10.36
C ALA A 80 2.04 -3.79 10.74
N LYS A 81 0.88 -3.94 11.36
CA LYS A 81 0.31 -5.23 11.74
C LYS A 81 -0.85 -5.60 10.81
N PRO A 82 -1.14 -6.90 10.59
CA PRO A 82 -2.33 -7.32 9.85
C PRO A 82 -3.62 -6.76 10.48
N SER A 83 -4.55 -6.33 9.63
CA SER A 83 -5.91 -5.92 10.01
C SER A 83 -6.91 -6.68 9.12
N PRO A 84 -7.13 -7.98 9.35
CA PRO A 84 -7.87 -8.87 8.43
C PRO A 84 -9.36 -8.52 8.32
N ASP A 85 -9.91 -7.79 9.30
CA ASP A 85 -11.31 -7.36 9.30
C ASP A 85 -11.53 -6.08 8.49
N GLU A 86 -10.46 -5.41 8.04
CA GLU A 86 -10.53 -4.23 7.18
C GLU A 86 -10.51 -4.61 5.69
N LYS A 87 -11.16 -3.78 4.87
CA LYS A 87 -11.08 -3.88 3.40
C LYS A 87 -9.95 -3.02 2.87
N LEU A 88 -9.34 -3.42 1.76
CA LEU A 88 -8.41 -2.55 1.04
C LEU A 88 -9.09 -1.22 0.69
N ASN A 89 -8.32 -0.14 0.78
CA ASN A 89 -8.79 1.22 0.56
C ASN A 89 -7.86 1.98 -0.39
N HIS A 90 -8.24 3.21 -0.75
CA HIS A 90 -7.46 4.10 -1.64
C HIS A 90 -7.24 3.58 -3.06
N PHE A 91 -8.08 2.67 -3.55
CA PHE A 91 -8.09 2.26 -4.95
C PHE A 91 -9.08 3.07 -5.77
N ARG A 92 -8.68 3.39 -7.01
CA ARG A 92 -9.51 4.06 -8.00
C ARG A 92 -9.30 3.46 -9.37
N LEU A 93 -10.35 3.45 -10.19
CA LEU A 93 -10.31 3.06 -11.59
C LEU A 93 -10.75 4.22 -12.47
N CYS A 94 -10.26 4.28 -13.71
CA CYS A 94 -10.77 5.18 -14.73
C CYS A 94 -11.11 4.44 -16.02
N GLY A 95 -12.15 4.90 -16.70
CA GLY A 95 -12.52 4.43 -18.03
C GLY A 95 -11.95 5.34 -19.12
N SER A 96 -12.41 5.13 -20.35
CA SER A 96 -12.01 5.94 -21.51
C SER A 96 -12.40 7.43 -21.40
N ASP A 97 -13.30 7.77 -20.49
CA ASP A 97 -13.69 9.15 -20.18
C ASP A 97 -12.62 9.90 -19.35
N GLY A 98 -11.62 9.20 -18.82
CA GLY A 98 -10.58 9.76 -17.97
C GLY A 98 -11.06 10.18 -16.58
N VAL A 99 -12.28 9.80 -16.18
CA VAL A 99 -12.85 10.12 -14.87
C VAL A 99 -12.49 9.02 -13.88
N TRP A 100 -11.98 9.41 -12.72
CA TRP A 100 -11.48 8.48 -11.71
C TRP A 100 -12.54 8.22 -10.63
N HIS A 101 -13.02 6.99 -10.54
CA HIS A 101 -14.02 6.53 -9.58
C HIS A 101 -13.38 5.69 -8.48
N ALA A 102 -13.98 5.69 -7.29
CA ALA A 102 -13.58 4.77 -6.22
C ALA A 102 -13.80 3.31 -6.64
N ALA A 103 -12.92 2.43 -6.21
CA ALA A 103 -12.96 1.02 -6.56
C ALA A 103 -12.85 0.12 -5.33
N GLN A 104 -13.53 -1.02 -5.38
CA GLN A 104 -13.35 -2.11 -4.43
C GLN A 104 -12.08 -2.86 -4.78
N ALA A 105 -11.36 -3.35 -3.77
CA ALA A 105 -10.13 -4.10 -3.97
C ALA A 105 -10.02 -5.28 -3.00
N GLU A 106 -9.48 -6.39 -3.49
CA GLU A 106 -9.28 -7.64 -2.73
C GLU A 106 -7.92 -8.25 -3.05
N ILE A 107 -7.27 -8.82 -2.04
CA ILE A 107 -6.00 -9.53 -2.21
C ILE A 107 -6.31 -10.96 -2.69
N LEU A 108 -5.76 -11.33 -3.85
CA LEU A 108 -5.83 -12.68 -4.41
C LEU A 108 -4.40 -13.23 -4.57
N GLY A 109 -3.93 -13.95 -3.55
CA GLY A 109 -2.54 -14.42 -3.50
C GLY A 109 -1.56 -13.24 -3.44
N ASP A 110 -0.70 -13.15 -4.45
CA ASP A 110 0.33 -12.11 -4.59
C ASP A 110 -0.11 -10.90 -5.44
N ALA A 111 -1.39 -10.83 -5.78
CA ALA A 111 -1.97 -9.79 -6.62
C ALA A 111 -3.19 -9.13 -5.96
N VAL A 112 -3.61 -7.98 -6.48
CA VAL A 112 -4.81 -7.27 -6.02
C VAL A 112 -5.80 -7.15 -7.16
N ARG A 113 -7.00 -7.70 -6.95
CA ARG A 113 -8.15 -7.53 -7.85
C ARG A 113 -8.86 -6.24 -7.51
N VAL A 114 -9.14 -5.42 -8.50
CA VAL A 114 -9.79 -4.11 -8.35
C VAL A 114 -10.97 -4.01 -9.30
N SER A 115 -12.13 -3.56 -8.83
CA SER A 115 -13.33 -3.39 -9.66
C SER A 115 -14.16 -2.19 -9.22
N SER A 116 -14.99 -1.67 -10.12
CA SER A 116 -15.91 -0.57 -9.84
C SER A 116 -17.13 -0.62 -10.77
N GLU A 117 -18.34 -0.64 -10.21
CA GLU A 117 -19.59 -0.60 -10.99
C GLU A 117 -19.70 0.66 -11.88
N GLN A 118 -18.98 1.73 -11.53
CA GLN A 118 -18.95 2.97 -12.31
C GLN A 118 -17.98 2.92 -13.50
N VAL A 119 -17.11 1.90 -13.55
CA VAL A 119 -16.06 1.76 -14.57
C VAL A 119 -16.06 0.34 -15.12
N PRO A 120 -17.05 -0.01 -15.98
CA PRO A 120 -17.17 -1.36 -16.53
C PRO A 120 -16.10 -1.72 -17.57
N GLN A 121 -15.32 -0.72 -18.04
CA GLN A 121 -14.22 -0.90 -19.00
C GLN A 121 -13.01 -0.09 -18.52
N PRO A 122 -12.28 -0.59 -17.50
CA PRO A 122 -11.18 0.14 -16.91
C PRO A 122 -9.98 0.19 -17.87
N ILE A 123 -9.32 1.35 -17.93
CA ILE A 123 -8.08 1.59 -18.69
C ILE A 123 -6.94 2.09 -17.80
N GLY A 124 -7.19 2.22 -16.49
CA GLY A 124 -6.23 2.72 -15.54
C GLY A 124 -6.65 2.43 -14.11
N VAL A 125 -5.64 2.25 -13.25
CA VAL A 125 -5.76 1.99 -11.83
C VAL A 125 -4.84 2.91 -11.05
N GLN A 126 -5.31 3.38 -9.90
CA GLN A 126 -4.54 4.20 -8.97
C GLN A 126 -4.63 3.61 -7.56
N TYR A 127 -3.54 3.74 -6.83
CA TYR A 127 -3.46 3.43 -5.41
C TYR A 127 -2.80 4.56 -4.63
N ALA A 128 -3.44 4.98 -3.53
CA ALA A 128 -2.92 6.01 -2.62
C ALA A 128 -2.55 7.34 -3.33
N TYR A 129 -3.18 7.63 -4.47
CA TYR A 129 -2.96 8.84 -5.26
C TYR A 129 -3.71 10.04 -4.66
N SER A 130 -3.19 10.60 -3.56
CA SER A 130 -3.65 11.86 -2.97
C SER A 130 -2.51 12.57 -2.24
N ALA A 131 -2.70 13.84 -1.88
CA ALA A 131 -1.66 14.63 -1.20
C ALA A 131 -1.22 14.03 0.14
N VAL A 132 -2.16 13.42 0.87
CA VAL A 132 -1.92 12.69 2.11
C VAL A 132 -2.87 11.49 2.12
N PRO A 133 -2.45 10.31 1.60
CA PRO A 133 -3.28 9.11 1.60
C PRO A 133 -3.32 8.52 3.02
N GLU A 134 -4.03 9.21 3.92
CA GLU A 134 -4.17 8.78 5.30
C GLU A 134 -4.79 7.39 5.37
N ASN A 135 -4.19 6.52 6.16
CA ASN A 135 -4.62 5.13 6.34
C ASN A 135 -4.62 4.26 5.07
N SER A 136 -3.75 4.54 4.10
CA SER A 136 -3.44 3.59 3.01
C SER A 136 -2.99 2.25 3.57
N ASN A 137 -3.72 1.18 3.25
CA ASN A 137 -3.65 -0.09 4.00
C ASN A 137 -3.12 -1.31 3.22
N LEU A 138 -2.45 -1.13 2.07
CA LEU A 138 -1.78 -2.21 1.35
C LEU A 138 -0.34 -2.32 1.83
N TYR A 139 0.00 -3.46 2.41
CA TYR A 139 1.33 -3.78 2.92
C TYR A 139 1.77 -5.14 2.40
N ASN A 140 3.07 -5.43 2.51
CA ASN A 140 3.53 -6.81 2.49
C ASN A 140 3.47 -7.45 3.89
N MET A 141 3.66 -8.77 3.95
CA MET A 141 3.69 -9.53 5.21
C MET A 141 4.82 -9.13 6.17
N ALA A 142 5.83 -8.39 5.71
CA ALA A 142 6.85 -7.77 6.56
C ALA A 142 6.41 -6.41 7.18
N GLY A 143 5.17 -5.99 6.91
CA GLY A 143 4.56 -4.77 7.40
C GLY A 143 5.16 -3.49 6.83
N LEU A 144 5.71 -3.56 5.60
CA LEU A 144 6.17 -2.41 4.83
C LEU A 144 5.09 -1.97 3.81
N PRO A 145 4.81 -0.66 3.71
CA PRO A 145 3.71 -0.15 2.89
C PRO A 145 4.02 -0.23 1.40
N ALA A 146 2.99 -0.49 0.59
CA ALA A 146 3.09 -0.37 -0.86
C ALA A 146 3.37 1.08 -1.28
N THR A 147 4.13 1.24 -2.36
CA THR A 147 4.35 2.57 -2.96
C THR A 147 3.10 2.99 -3.75
N PRO A 148 2.65 4.26 -3.67
CA PRO A 148 1.57 4.76 -4.53
C PRO A 148 1.88 4.57 -6.01
N PHE A 149 0.83 4.35 -6.82
CA PHE A 149 0.90 4.23 -8.28
C PHE A 149 -0.35 4.83 -8.93
#